data_AF-A0A939YYK2-F1
#
_entry.id   AF-A0A939YYK2-F1
#
_cell.length_a   1.000
_cell.length_b   1.000
_cell.length_c   1.000
_cell.angle_alpha   90.00
_cell.angle_beta   90.00
_cell.angle_gamma   90.00
#
_symmetry.space_group_name_H-M   'P 1'
#
loop_
_entity.id
_entity.type
_entity.pdbx_description
1 polymer ?
#
loop_
_entity_poly.entity_id
_entity_poly.type
_entity_poly.pdbx_seq_one_letter_code
_entity_poly.pdbx_strand_id
1 'polypeptide(L)'
;MKCNIVKDLLPLYEEGLCSSETAEEIREHLEGCPECKKLSECALPAGKVPEPDEATAMRKVNKSFRKNKIVNRILAALLGTVVLTTGVLTVGQALKVPYLPSFDTLISRHYAKRMVESLTNGYFDGFMTELSYDYMENVNLEGEFSDGSFADLVHKDAEAIKKAYNACYGETKLKDYDLKVSYGDVIRGTEKGIMCTADLKYEDGRTQQLVMVKNTDGLYKAFTVKQDTDEEKKLADTLMYVSLRNIWNTSGFAENAIIRDKELDTEKNVLESCFVSDGVTDRMDELYAAGYRVTESVFSREEFDTASAGFFYKVSVTAEDDKGSAVLNTRLYFDENGFYSPAEENCTVIADGCGKDLEEKLMHFFG
;
A
#
# COMPACT_ATOMS: atom_id res chain seq x y z
N MET A 1 -72.45 -5.97 77.99
CA MET A 1 -72.46 -5.54 76.57
C MET A 1 -73.34 -6.45 75.70
N LYS A 2 -73.94 -5.96 74.60
CA LYS A 2 -74.72 -6.79 73.64
C LYS A 2 -73.78 -7.43 72.61
N CYS A 3 -73.99 -8.71 72.27
CA CYS A 3 -73.11 -9.46 71.36
C CYS A 3 -72.83 -8.76 70.02
N ASN A 4 -73.83 -8.15 69.38
CA ASN A 4 -73.63 -7.47 68.09
C ASN A 4 -72.61 -6.33 68.17
N ILE A 5 -72.60 -5.59 69.29
CA ILE A 5 -71.65 -4.49 69.51
C ILE A 5 -70.23 -5.06 69.66
N VAL A 6 -70.08 -6.20 70.35
CA VAL A 6 -68.78 -6.87 70.50
C VAL A 6 -68.25 -7.38 69.16
N LYS A 7 -69.12 -7.92 68.30
CA LYS A 7 -68.72 -8.38 66.96
C LYS A 7 -68.25 -7.22 66.07
N ASP A 8 -68.95 -6.09 66.12
CA ASP A 8 -68.59 -4.91 65.33
C ASP A 8 -67.27 -4.27 65.79
N LEU A 9 -66.97 -4.37 67.09
CA LEU A 9 -65.75 -3.81 67.68
C LEU A 9 -64.56 -4.78 67.75
N LEU A 10 -64.77 -6.07 67.46
CA LEU A 10 -63.74 -7.11 67.55
C LEU A 10 -62.47 -6.80 66.73
N PRO A 11 -62.57 -6.31 65.46
CA PRO A 11 -61.39 -5.98 64.67
C PRO A 11 -60.57 -4.84 65.31
N LEU A 12 -61.25 -3.82 65.83
CA LEU A 12 -60.60 -2.69 66.52
C LEU A 12 -59.97 -3.12 67.85
N TYR A 13 -60.58 -4.07 68.54
CA TYR A 13 -60.04 -4.67 69.75
C TYR A 13 -58.77 -5.49 69.47
N GLU A 14 -58.75 -6.28 68.39
CA GLU A 14 -57.57 -7.06 67.96
C GLU A 14 -56.41 -6.17 67.49
N GLU A 15 -56.72 -5.02 66.88
CA GLU A 15 -55.74 -4.01 66.49
C GLU A 15 -55.28 -3.13 67.66
N GLY A 16 -55.83 -3.29 68.86
CA GLY A 16 -55.47 -2.53 70.06
C GLY A 16 -55.90 -1.05 70.00
N LEU A 17 -56.92 -0.73 69.19
CA LEU A 17 -57.40 0.63 68.94
C LEU A 17 -58.62 1.02 69.78
N CYS A 18 -59.13 0.12 70.62
CA CYS A 18 -60.18 0.44 71.59
C CYS A 18 -59.62 1.19 72.81
N SER A 19 -60.43 2.07 73.40
CA SER A 19 -60.09 2.66 74.71
C SER A 19 -60.01 1.58 75.78
N SER A 20 -59.28 1.85 76.87
CA SER A 20 -59.10 0.88 77.96
C SER A 20 -60.42 0.44 78.59
N GLU A 21 -61.38 1.35 78.73
CA GLU A 21 -62.71 1.08 79.28
C GLU A 21 -63.51 0.15 78.36
N THR A 22 -63.53 0.43 77.05
CA THR A 22 -64.22 -0.41 76.06
C THR A 22 -63.55 -1.78 75.89
N ALA A 23 -62.22 -1.85 76.00
CA ALA A 23 -61.48 -3.10 75.94
C ALA A 23 -61.77 -4.01 77.14
N GLU A 24 -61.96 -3.44 78.35
CA GLU A 24 -62.35 -4.20 79.55
C GLU A 24 -63.75 -4.81 79.39
N GLU A 25 -64.73 -4.01 78.95
CA GLU A 25 -66.09 -4.49 78.72
C GLU A 25 -66.18 -5.60 77.67
N ILE A 26 -65.37 -5.51 76.61
CA ILE A 26 -65.28 -6.55 75.58
C ILE A 26 -64.67 -7.82 76.18
N ARG A 27 -63.63 -7.71 77.00
CA ARG A 27 -62.97 -8.86 77.64
C ARG A 27 -63.90 -9.61 78.57
N GLU A 28 -64.59 -8.91 79.47
CA GLU A 28 -65.60 -9.52 80.36
C GLU A 28 -66.70 -10.23 79.56
N HIS A 29 -67.13 -9.65 78.42
CA HIS A 29 -68.13 -10.27 77.56
C HIS A 29 -67.61 -11.54 76.85
N LEU A 30 -66.36 -11.55 76.39
CA LEU A 30 -65.74 -12.72 75.77
C LEU A 30 -65.56 -13.88 76.75
N GLU A 31 -65.35 -13.59 78.04
CA GLU A 31 -65.32 -14.61 79.09
C GLU A 31 -66.70 -15.22 79.37
N GLY A 32 -67.76 -14.40 79.32
CA GLY A 32 -69.13 -14.81 79.60
C GLY A 32 -69.94 -15.34 78.41
N CYS A 33 -69.48 -15.13 77.17
CA CYS A 33 -70.24 -15.46 75.96
C CYS A 33 -69.45 -16.40 75.00
N PRO A 34 -69.79 -17.70 74.94
CA PRO A 34 -69.09 -18.68 74.10
C PRO A 34 -69.14 -18.37 72.61
N GLU A 35 -70.25 -17.77 72.15
CA GLU A 35 -70.46 -17.42 70.74
C GLU A 35 -69.52 -16.29 70.28
N CYS A 36 -69.31 -15.28 71.11
CA CYS A 36 -68.39 -14.18 70.79
C CYS A 36 -66.93 -14.63 70.89
N LYS A 37 -66.60 -15.51 71.85
CA LYS A 37 -65.26 -16.07 72.01
C LYS A 37 -64.80 -16.90 70.79
N LYS A 38 -65.68 -17.74 70.24
CA LYS A 38 -65.39 -18.48 69.00
C LYS A 38 -65.15 -17.54 67.82
N LEU A 39 -65.83 -16.40 67.79
CA LEU A 39 -65.67 -15.44 66.70
C LEU A 39 -64.29 -14.76 66.73
N SER A 40 -63.76 -14.42 67.91
CA SER A 40 -62.39 -13.87 68.04
C SER A 40 -61.30 -14.87 67.70
N GLU A 41 -61.54 -16.17 67.96
CA GLU A 41 -60.55 -17.21 67.66
C GLU A 41 -60.47 -17.54 66.15
N CYS A 42 -61.48 -17.16 65.37
CA CYS A 42 -61.57 -17.42 63.92
C CYS A 42 -61.03 -16.28 63.04
N ALA A 43 -60.60 -15.14 63.61
CA ALA A 43 -60.03 -14.05 62.84
C ALA A 43 -58.62 -14.41 62.34
N LEU A 44 -58.48 -14.57 61.02
CA LEU A 44 -57.20 -14.86 60.36
C LEU A 44 -56.23 -13.68 60.52
N PRO A 45 -54.93 -13.90 60.80
CA PRO A 45 -53.97 -12.81 60.93
C PRO A 45 -53.84 -12.07 59.59
N ALA A 46 -54.14 -10.77 59.59
CA ALA A 46 -53.89 -9.88 58.47
C ALA A 46 -52.39 -9.92 58.12
N GLY A 47 -52.07 -10.47 56.94
CA GLY A 47 -50.70 -10.62 56.46
C GLY A 47 -50.03 -9.25 56.28
N LYS A 48 -48.95 -9.00 57.01
CA LYS A 48 -48.00 -7.93 56.68
C LYS A 48 -47.39 -8.22 55.31
N VAL A 49 -47.75 -7.43 54.30
CA VAL A 49 -47.07 -7.42 53.01
C VAL A 49 -45.66 -6.82 53.23
N PRO A 50 -44.55 -7.49 52.85
CA PRO A 50 -43.23 -6.89 52.94
C PRO A 50 -43.08 -5.80 51.87
N GLU A 51 -42.70 -4.58 52.25
CA GLU A 51 -42.27 -3.55 51.30
C GLU A 51 -41.00 -4.01 50.55
N PRO A 52 -40.91 -3.86 49.22
CA PRO A 52 -39.71 -4.18 48.47
C PRO A 52 -38.62 -3.15 48.80
N ASP A 53 -37.43 -3.62 49.17
CA ASP A 53 -36.23 -2.81 49.45
C ASP A 53 -35.80 -1.99 48.21
N GLU A 54 -36.35 -0.77 48.07
CA GLU A 54 -36.12 0.17 46.97
C GLU A 54 -34.62 0.43 46.72
N ALA A 55 -33.78 0.31 47.75
CA ALA A 55 -32.35 0.52 47.65
C ALA A 55 -31.65 -0.53 46.76
N THR A 56 -32.14 -1.78 46.72
CA THR A 56 -31.54 -2.81 45.85
C THR A 56 -31.96 -2.68 44.39
N ALA A 57 -33.20 -2.24 44.12
CA ALA A 57 -33.67 -1.94 42.76
C ALA A 57 -32.90 -0.76 42.16
N MET A 58 -32.78 0.35 42.89
CA MET A 58 -32.02 1.54 42.45
C MET A 58 -30.52 1.24 42.24
N ARG A 59 -29.91 0.36 43.06
CA ARG A 59 -28.51 -0.05 42.87
C ARG A 59 -28.28 -0.83 41.57
N LYS A 60 -29.19 -1.74 41.21
CA LYS A 60 -29.10 -2.48 39.92
C LYS A 60 -29.26 -1.55 38.73
N VAL A 61 -30.20 -0.61 38.81
CA VAL A 61 -30.45 0.41 37.79
C VAL A 61 -29.25 1.36 37.65
N ASN A 62 -28.70 1.87 38.76
CA ASN A 62 -27.49 2.71 38.72
C ASN A 62 -26.27 1.98 38.16
N LYS A 63 -26.14 0.67 38.38
CA LYS A 63 -25.05 -0.13 37.82
C LYS A 63 -25.19 -0.31 36.31
N SER A 64 -26.41 -0.47 35.77
CA SER A 64 -26.62 -0.53 34.31
C SER A 64 -26.39 0.83 33.65
N PHE A 65 -26.84 1.93 34.26
CA PHE A 65 -26.57 3.29 33.75
C PHE A 65 -25.08 3.64 33.77
N ARG A 66 -24.33 3.25 34.80
CA ARG A 66 -22.86 3.43 34.85
C ARG A 66 -22.16 2.62 33.76
N LYS A 67 -22.57 1.37 33.53
CA LYS A 67 -22.05 0.53 32.43
C LYS A 67 -22.34 1.17 31.07
N ASN A 68 -23.57 1.62 30.83
CA ASN A 68 -23.96 2.25 29.56
C ASN A 68 -23.21 3.58 29.33
N LYS A 69 -22.96 4.37 30.38
CA LYS A 69 -22.13 5.59 30.26
C LYS A 69 -20.67 5.27 29.91
N ILE A 70 -20.10 4.20 30.49
CA ILE A 70 -18.73 3.77 30.15
C ILE A 70 -18.69 3.27 28.71
N VAL A 71 -19.64 2.43 28.30
CA VAL A 71 -19.75 1.94 26.93
C VAL A 71 -19.90 3.10 25.94
N ASN A 72 -20.80 4.05 26.20
CA ASN A 72 -20.97 5.23 25.33
C ASN A 72 -19.71 6.11 25.28
N ARG A 73 -18.97 6.25 26.39
CA ARG A 73 -17.68 6.97 26.38
C ARG A 73 -16.64 6.25 25.54
N ILE A 74 -16.56 4.92 25.63
CA ILE A 74 -15.65 4.11 24.81
C ILE A 74 -16.05 4.23 23.33
N LEU A 75 -17.33 4.09 23.00
CA LEU A 75 -17.83 4.28 21.63
C LEU A 75 -17.55 5.68 21.10
N ALA A 76 -17.80 6.72 21.87
CA ALA A 76 -17.51 8.10 21.48
C ALA A 76 -16.00 8.33 21.28
N ALA A 77 -15.16 7.74 22.13
CA ALA A 77 -13.71 7.81 21.98
C ALA A 77 -13.26 7.09 20.70
N LEU A 78 -13.74 5.88 20.45
CA LEU A 78 -13.44 5.10 19.24
C LEU A 78 -13.88 5.85 17.98
N LEU A 79 -15.10 6.39 17.97
CA LEU A 79 -15.63 7.15 16.84
C LEU A 79 -14.84 8.45 16.63
N GLY A 80 -14.47 9.13 17.71
CA GLY A 80 -13.59 10.30 17.67
C GLY A 80 -12.22 9.98 17.06
N THR A 81 -11.59 8.87 17.45
CA THR A 81 -10.33 8.43 16.83
C THR A 81 -10.49 8.12 15.35
N VAL A 82 -11.54 7.41 14.94
CA VAL A 82 -11.79 7.09 13.52
C VAL A 82 -12.00 8.35 12.68
N VAL A 83 -12.78 9.31 13.18
CA VAL A 83 -13.03 10.59 12.48
C VAL A 83 -11.74 11.40 12.36
N LEU A 84 -10.93 11.47 13.43
CA LEU A 84 -9.65 12.17 13.41
C LEU A 84 -8.66 11.52 12.44
N THR A 85 -8.50 10.20 12.49
CA THR A 85 -7.57 9.50 11.58
C THR A 85 -8.01 9.63 10.14
N THR A 86 -9.30 9.43 9.85
CA THR A 86 -9.85 9.58 8.50
C THR A 86 -9.67 11.01 8.01
N GLY A 87 -9.96 12.01 8.85
CA GLY A 87 -9.76 13.43 8.50
C GLY A 87 -8.31 13.75 8.15
N VAL A 88 -7.33 13.28 8.93
CA VAL A 88 -5.90 13.45 8.62
C VAL A 88 -5.54 12.79 7.30
N LEU A 89 -5.97 11.55 7.06
CA LEU A 89 -5.67 10.83 5.83
C LEU A 89 -6.32 11.48 4.60
N THR A 90 -7.54 12.00 4.73
CA THR A 90 -8.21 12.75 3.65
C THR A 90 -7.48 14.05 3.33
N VAL A 91 -7.01 14.79 4.34
CA VAL A 91 -6.18 15.98 4.12
C VAL A 91 -4.86 15.60 3.44
N GLY A 92 -4.23 14.50 3.83
CA GLY A 92 -3.02 13.98 3.18
C GLY A 92 -3.24 13.63 1.72
N GLN A 93 -4.36 12.97 1.42
CA GLN A 93 -4.77 12.61 0.05
C GLN A 93 -4.95 13.84 -0.84
N ALA A 94 -5.52 14.93 -0.28
CA ALA A 94 -5.76 16.17 -1.00
C ALA A 94 -4.49 17.01 -1.22
N LEU A 95 -3.61 17.08 -0.21
CA LEU A 95 -2.43 17.96 -0.25
C LEU A 95 -1.19 17.29 -0.87
N LYS A 96 -1.08 15.95 -0.80
CA LYS A 96 0.07 15.17 -1.30
C LYS A 96 1.42 15.79 -0.90
N VAL A 97 1.61 16.06 0.39
CA VAL A 97 2.86 16.63 0.94
C VAL A 97 3.71 15.56 1.64
N PRO A 98 5.06 15.68 1.65
CA PRO A 98 5.95 14.58 2.06
C PRO A 98 5.75 14.08 3.50
N TYR A 99 5.35 14.96 4.43
CA TYR A 99 5.28 14.67 5.86
C TYR A 99 3.88 14.29 6.37
N LEU A 100 2.85 14.33 5.52
CA LEU A 100 1.47 14.10 5.95
C LEU A 100 0.95 12.76 5.40
N PRO A 101 0.50 11.83 6.25
CA PRO A 101 0.04 10.53 5.80
C PRO A 101 -1.30 10.65 5.06
N SER A 102 -1.46 9.80 4.05
CA SER A 102 -2.67 9.59 3.25
C SER A 102 -3.01 8.11 3.14
N PHE A 103 -4.19 7.80 2.58
CA PHE A 103 -4.55 6.43 2.27
C PHE A 103 -3.53 5.78 1.32
N ASP A 104 -3.11 6.48 0.27
CA ASP A 104 -2.11 5.95 -0.66
C ASP A 104 -0.77 5.65 0.03
N THR A 105 -0.29 6.54 0.92
CA THR A 105 0.98 6.31 1.62
C THR A 105 0.90 5.13 2.59
N LEU A 106 -0.25 4.88 3.22
CA LEU A 106 -0.45 3.73 4.10
C LEU A 106 -0.47 2.42 3.30
N ILE A 107 -1.19 2.41 2.19
CA ILE A 107 -1.25 1.28 1.26
C ILE A 107 0.16 1.01 0.69
N SER A 108 0.85 2.06 0.24
CA SER A 108 2.21 1.96 -0.31
C SER A 108 3.21 1.48 0.74
N ARG A 109 3.06 1.86 2.00
CA ARG A 109 3.86 1.34 3.10
C ARG A 109 3.66 -0.16 3.32
N HIS A 110 2.44 -0.66 3.17
CA HIS A 110 2.17 -2.09 3.27
C HIS A 110 2.85 -2.88 2.14
N TYR A 111 2.73 -2.40 0.89
CA TYR A 111 3.38 -3.03 -0.26
C TYR A 111 4.91 -2.96 -0.20
N ALA A 112 5.47 -1.79 0.13
CA ALA A 112 6.91 -1.61 0.30
C ALA A 112 7.49 -2.52 1.39
N LYS A 113 6.75 -2.69 2.50
CA LYS A 113 7.12 -3.64 3.54
C LYS A 113 7.20 -5.08 2.99
N ARG A 114 6.18 -5.52 2.25
CA ARG A 114 6.17 -6.85 1.62
C ARG A 114 7.31 -7.02 0.61
N MET A 115 7.60 -6.00 -0.19
CA MET A 115 8.74 -6.03 -1.11
C MET A 115 10.07 -6.21 -0.38
N VAL A 116 10.33 -5.42 0.67
CA VAL A 116 11.55 -5.55 1.48
C VAL A 116 11.65 -6.97 2.04
N GLU A 117 10.59 -7.46 2.69
CA GLU A 117 10.58 -8.78 3.32
C GLU A 117 10.75 -9.91 2.29
N SER A 118 10.12 -9.82 1.12
CA SER A 118 10.27 -10.79 0.03
C SER A 118 11.70 -10.81 -0.50
N LEU A 119 12.28 -9.65 -0.82
CA LEU A 119 13.65 -9.53 -1.34
C LEU A 119 14.67 -10.11 -0.35
N THR A 120 14.59 -9.73 0.92
CA THR A 120 15.62 -10.07 1.90
C THR A 120 15.49 -11.48 2.47
N ASN A 121 14.30 -12.09 2.42
CA ASN A 121 14.09 -13.48 2.83
C ASN A 121 14.27 -14.48 1.68
N GLY A 122 14.64 -14.01 0.48
CA GLY A 122 14.87 -14.85 -0.69
C GLY A 122 13.59 -15.33 -1.40
N TYR A 123 12.46 -14.67 -1.18
CA TYR A 123 11.19 -14.94 -1.87
C TYR A 123 11.01 -14.02 -3.09
N PHE A 124 11.80 -14.26 -4.13
CA PHE A 124 11.90 -13.36 -5.28
C PHE A 124 10.65 -13.36 -6.18
N ASP A 125 9.94 -14.48 -6.34
CA ASP A 125 8.65 -14.48 -7.05
C ASP A 125 7.59 -13.60 -6.33
N GLY A 126 7.65 -13.59 -4.99
CA GLY A 126 6.83 -12.70 -4.18
C GLY A 126 7.21 -11.23 -4.34
N PHE A 127 8.51 -10.94 -4.45
CA PHE A 127 8.99 -9.60 -4.76
C PHE A 127 8.46 -9.13 -6.12
N MET A 128 8.54 -9.99 -7.14
CA MET A 128 8.02 -9.71 -8.48
C MET A 128 6.52 -9.46 -8.47
N THR A 129 5.75 -10.24 -7.71
CA THR A 129 4.30 -10.06 -7.61
C THR A 129 3.93 -8.66 -7.13
N GLU A 130 4.66 -8.08 -6.16
CA GLU A 130 4.41 -6.71 -5.69
C GLU A 130 4.86 -5.65 -6.69
N LEU A 131 5.99 -5.90 -7.37
CA LEU A 131 6.55 -5.02 -8.39
C LEU A 131 5.60 -4.89 -9.60
N SER A 132 4.96 -6.00 -9.99
CA SER A 132 4.10 -6.13 -11.16
C SER A 132 2.60 -6.20 -10.85
N TYR A 133 2.17 -5.98 -9.61
CA TYR A 133 0.80 -6.25 -9.15
C TYR A 133 -0.28 -5.56 -10.01
N ASP A 134 -0.10 -4.27 -10.32
CA ASP A 134 -1.05 -3.52 -11.16
C ASP A 134 -1.02 -3.96 -12.64
N TYR A 135 0.07 -4.57 -13.09
CA TYR A 135 0.19 -5.07 -14.47
C TYR A 135 -0.55 -6.40 -14.66
N MET A 136 -0.52 -7.29 -13.65
CA MET A 136 -1.20 -8.58 -13.73
C MET A 136 -2.74 -8.49 -13.74
N GLU A 137 -3.33 -7.45 -13.15
CA GLU A 137 -4.77 -7.20 -13.26
C GLU A 137 -5.17 -6.67 -14.65
N ASN A 138 -4.34 -5.80 -15.26
CA ASN A 138 -4.64 -5.20 -16.56
C ASN A 138 -4.43 -6.18 -17.74
N VAL A 139 -3.40 -7.03 -17.70
CA VAL A 139 -3.14 -8.02 -18.77
C VAL A 139 -4.21 -9.12 -18.83
N ASN A 140 -4.84 -9.46 -17.70
CA ASN A 140 -5.95 -10.41 -17.67
C ASN A 140 -7.26 -9.87 -18.28
N LEU A 141 -7.37 -8.55 -18.48
CA LEU A 141 -8.56 -7.91 -19.05
C LEU A 141 -8.50 -7.73 -20.58
N GLU A 142 -7.31 -7.62 -21.17
CA GLU A 142 -7.15 -7.35 -22.61
C GLU A 142 -6.81 -8.58 -23.48
N GLY A 143 -6.56 -9.74 -22.88
CA GLY A 143 -6.56 -11.03 -23.61
C GLY A 143 -5.44 -11.24 -24.63
N GLU A 144 -4.42 -10.38 -24.70
CA GLU A 144 -3.31 -10.49 -25.66
C GLU A 144 -2.15 -11.40 -25.20
N PHE A 145 -2.15 -11.91 -23.96
CA PHE A 145 -1.13 -12.83 -23.45
C PHE A 145 -1.79 -14.05 -22.79
N SER A 146 -2.25 -15.02 -23.60
CA SER A 146 -3.05 -16.16 -23.12
C SER A 146 -2.27 -17.48 -23.00
N ASP A 147 -0.94 -17.46 -23.02
CA ASP A 147 -0.15 -18.65 -23.32
C ASP A 147 1.14 -18.76 -22.51
N GLY A 148 1.06 -18.66 -21.17
CA GLY A 148 2.10 -19.14 -20.22
C GLY A 148 3.46 -18.41 -20.23
N SER A 149 3.78 -17.72 -21.31
CA SER A 149 5.01 -16.98 -21.60
C SER A 149 5.30 -15.90 -20.56
N PHE A 150 4.26 -15.27 -20.03
CA PHE A 150 4.38 -14.24 -18.99
C PHE A 150 4.81 -14.81 -17.64
N ALA A 151 4.29 -15.99 -17.24
CA ALA A 151 4.70 -16.63 -16.00
C ALA A 151 6.16 -17.06 -16.05
N ASP A 152 6.60 -17.59 -17.20
CA ASP A 152 7.99 -17.95 -17.45
C ASP A 152 8.91 -16.71 -17.41
N LEU A 153 8.44 -15.57 -17.91
CA LEU A 153 9.17 -14.31 -17.86
C LEU A 153 9.32 -13.78 -16.42
N VAL A 154 8.22 -13.72 -15.65
CA VAL A 154 8.24 -13.29 -14.24
C VAL A 154 9.19 -14.17 -13.44
N HIS A 155 9.19 -15.48 -13.70
CA HIS A 155 10.09 -16.41 -13.05
C HIS A 155 11.55 -16.19 -13.47
N LYS A 156 11.83 -15.95 -14.76
CA LYS A 156 13.18 -15.61 -15.25
C LYS A 156 13.71 -14.34 -14.59
N ASP A 157 12.87 -13.34 -14.41
CA ASP A 157 13.22 -12.07 -13.76
C ASP A 157 13.48 -12.24 -12.26
N ALA A 158 12.64 -13.03 -11.59
CA ALA A 158 12.84 -13.41 -10.20
C ALA A 158 14.20 -14.13 -10.01
N GLU A 159 14.56 -15.05 -10.90
CA GLU A 159 15.85 -15.75 -10.87
C GLU A 159 17.05 -14.82 -11.17
N ALA A 160 16.88 -13.83 -12.05
CA ALA A 160 17.90 -12.81 -12.31
C ALA A 160 18.17 -11.97 -11.05
N ILE A 161 17.11 -11.46 -10.40
CA ILE A 161 17.24 -10.72 -9.13
C ILE A 161 17.86 -11.60 -8.06
N LYS A 162 17.42 -12.86 -7.94
CA LYS A 162 17.98 -13.82 -6.99
C LYS A 162 19.48 -14.00 -7.16
N LYS A 163 19.95 -14.19 -8.39
CA LYS A 163 21.38 -14.36 -8.69
C LYS A 163 22.17 -13.11 -8.30
N ALA A 164 21.70 -11.91 -8.68
CA ALA A 164 22.37 -10.66 -8.37
C ALA A 164 22.37 -10.35 -6.86
N TYR A 165 21.23 -10.56 -6.18
CA TYR A 165 21.09 -10.35 -4.75
C TYR A 165 21.97 -11.30 -3.95
N ASN A 166 22.00 -12.59 -4.32
CA ASN A 166 22.81 -13.58 -3.61
C ASN A 166 24.32 -13.35 -3.79
N ALA A 167 24.75 -12.82 -4.94
CA ALA A 167 26.15 -12.42 -5.15
C ALA A 167 26.59 -11.33 -4.15
N CYS A 168 25.69 -10.44 -3.77
CA CYS A 168 25.96 -9.41 -2.76
C CYS A 168 25.73 -9.95 -1.34
N TYR A 169 24.53 -10.43 -1.05
CA TYR A 169 24.01 -10.60 0.31
C TYR A 169 23.64 -12.04 0.65
N GLY A 170 23.96 -13.03 -0.20
CA GLY A 170 23.56 -14.42 0.00
C GLY A 170 24.18 -15.11 1.24
N GLU A 171 25.33 -14.62 1.69
CA GLU A 171 26.03 -15.14 2.88
C GLU A 171 25.66 -14.42 4.19
N THR A 172 24.79 -13.41 4.13
CA THR A 172 24.38 -12.61 5.28
C THR A 172 22.86 -12.57 5.40
N LYS A 173 22.36 -12.06 6.52
CA LYS A 173 20.93 -11.88 6.77
C LYS A 173 20.63 -10.44 7.11
N LEU A 174 19.42 -10.03 6.75
CA LEU A 174 18.90 -8.74 7.20
C LEU A 174 18.71 -8.80 8.73
N LYS A 175 19.33 -7.86 9.42
CA LYS A 175 19.20 -7.68 10.87
C LYS A 175 18.01 -6.79 11.21
N ASP A 176 17.88 -5.66 10.51
CA ASP A 176 16.84 -4.66 10.70
C ASP A 176 16.73 -3.73 9.48
N TYR A 177 15.62 -3.01 9.35
CA TYR A 177 15.46 -1.97 8.34
C TYR A 177 14.58 -0.82 8.82
N ASP A 178 14.87 0.40 8.34
CA ASP A 178 14.01 1.56 8.53
C ASP A 178 13.26 1.88 7.24
N LEU A 179 11.93 1.80 7.26
CA LEU A 179 11.07 2.05 6.09
C LEU A 179 10.39 3.41 6.20
N LYS A 180 10.68 4.28 5.23
CA LYS A 180 10.09 5.62 5.07
C LYS A 180 9.24 5.65 3.81
N VAL A 181 8.08 6.31 3.90
CA VAL A 181 7.14 6.47 2.79
C VAL A 181 6.61 7.89 2.77
N SER A 182 6.70 8.54 1.62
CA SER A 182 6.26 9.93 1.44
C SER A 182 5.88 10.21 -0.01
N TYR A 183 5.10 11.26 -0.23
CA TYR A 183 4.96 11.83 -1.58
C TYR A 183 6.30 12.43 -2.01
N GLY A 184 6.75 12.08 -3.23
CA GLY A 184 7.91 12.67 -3.87
C GLY A 184 7.60 14.03 -4.50
N ASP A 185 8.63 14.66 -5.06
CA ASP A 185 8.48 15.87 -5.86
C ASP A 185 7.90 15.56 -7.24
N VAL A 186 7.31 16.60 -7.87
CA VAL A 186 6.80 16.53 -9.23
C VAL A 186 7.98 16.41 -10.19
N ILE A 187 8.06 15.31 -10.93
CA ILE A 187 9.03 15.16 -12.01
C ILE A 187 8.34 15.57 -13.32
N ARG A 188 8.82 16.63 -13.97
CA ARG A 188 8.38 17.05 -15.33
C ARG A 188 6.85 17.18 -15.53
N GLY A 189 6.13 17.75 -14.56
CA GLY A 189 4.69 17.98 -14.68
C GLY A 189 3.81 16.74 -14.51
N THR A 190 4.37 15.60 -14.11
CA THR A 190 3.61 14.41 -13.69
C THR A 190 3.02 14.60 -12.29
N GLU A 191 1.99 13.83 -11.94
CA GLU A 191 1.51 13.84 -10.55
C GLU A 191 2.60 13.37 -9.59
N LYS A 192 2.57 13.88 -8.35
CA LYS A 192 3.48 13.42 -7.29
C LYS A 192 3.32 11.93 -7.05
N GLY A 193 4.35 11.16 -7.41
CA GLY A 193 4.45 9.74 -7.08
C GLY A 193 4.72 9.51 -5.59
N ILE A 194 4.65 8.25 -5.17
CA ILE A 194 4.99 7.87 -3.78
C ILE A 194 6.35 7.23 -3.79
N MET A 195 7.25 7.77 -2.98
CA MET A 195 8.59 7.24 -2.78
C MET A 195 8.65 6.48 -1.46
N CYS A 196 9.10 5.25 -1.54
CA CYS A 196 9.38 4.38 -0.41
C CYS A 196 10.90 4.13 -0.36
N THR A 197 11.53 4.34 0.79
CA THR A 197 12.95 4.04 1.00
C THR A 197 13.10 3.12 2.19
N ALA A 198 13.89 2.05 2.02
CA ALA A 198 14.21 1.09 3.06
C ALA A 198 15.72 1.08 3.29
N ASP A 199 16.13 1.54 4.47
CA ASP A 199 17.53 1.51 4.91
C ASP A 199 17.82 0.14 5.54
N LEU A 200 18.33 -0.80 4.73
CA LEU A 200 18.63 -2.18 5.08
C LEU A 200 19.95 -2.29 5.86
N LYS A 201 19.95 -3.03 6.97
CA LYS A 201 21.14 -3.28 7.80
C LYS A 201 21.34 -4.79 7.95
N TYR A 202 22.51 -5.28 7.57
CA TYR A 202 22.85 -6.70 7.59
C TYR A 202 23.65 -7.10 8.83
N GLU A 203 23.65 -8.39 9.17
CA GLU A 203 24.33 -8.91 10.37
C GLU A 203 25.86 -8.72 10.36
N ASP A 204 26.47 -8.76 9.18
CA ASP A 204 27.90 -8.54 8.96
C ASP A 204 28.31 -7.05 8.95
N GLY A 205 27.37 -6.15 9.20
CA GLY A 205 27.59 -4.71 9.26
C GLY A 205 27.44 -3.97 7.93
N ARG A 206 27.17 -4.68 6.82
CA ARG A 206 26.85 -4.03 5.55
C ARG A 206 25.50 -3.33 5.59
N THR A 207 25.34 -2.33 4.74
CA THR A 207 24.12 -1.53 4.63
C THR A 207 23.78 -1.26 3.17
N GLN A 208 22.49 -1.29 2.85
CA GLN A 208 21.97 -0.96 1.52
C GLN A 208 20.73 -0.11 1.65
N GLN A 209 20.51 0.83 0.73
CA GLN A 209 19.23 1.50 0.62
C GLN A 209 18.48 0.96 -0.60
N LEU A 210 17.31 0.36 -0.37
CA LEU A 210 16.36 -0.02 -1.42
C LEU A 210 15.36 1.12 -1.60
N VAL A 211 15.27 1.63 -2.83
CA VAL A 211 14.33 2.68 -3.22
C VAL A 211 13.24 2.03 -4.07
N MET A 212 11.98 2.29 -3.72
CA MET A 212 10.81 1.83 -4.44
C MET A 212 9.91 3.03 -4.73
N VAL A 213 9.69 3.36 -6.01
CA VAL A 213 8.89 4.51 -6.43
C VAL A 213 7.62 4.01 -7.10
N LYS A 214 6.46 4.31 -6.50
CA LYS A 214 5.16 4.07 -7.12
C LYS A 214 4.86 5.21 -8.10
N ASN A 215 4.79 4.88 -9.38
CA ASN A 215 4.40 5.81 -10.44
C ASN A 215 2.86 5.99 -10.47
N THR A 216 2.42 6.89 -11.35
CA THR A 216 0.99 7.16 -11.60
C THR A 216 0.25 6.02 -12.29
N ASP A 217 0.97 5.12 -12.96
CA ASP A 217 0.45 3.87 -13.53
C ASP A 217 0.18 2.79 -12.46
N GLY A 218 0.54 3.07 -11.19
CA GLY A 218 0.36 2.16 -10.08
C GLY A 218 1.51 1.18 -9.85
N LEU A 219 2.48 1.11 -10.77
CA LEU A 219 3.62 0.20 -10.71
C LEU A 219 4.78 0.76 -9.90
N TYR A 220 5.57 -0.15 -9.33
CA TYR A 220 6.78 0.19 -8.59
C TYR A 220 8.02 0.08 -9.47
N LYS A 221 8.83 1.13 -9.44
CA LYS A 221 10.24 1.11 -9.85
C LYS A 221 11.08 0.76 -8.63
N ALA A 222 12.05 -0.14 -8.76
CA ALA A 222 12.90 -0.53 -7.64
C ALA A 222 14.38 -0.49 -8.04
N PHE A 223 15.22 0.07 -7.17
CA PHE A 223 16.66 0.09 -7.35
C PHE A 223 17.37 0.27 -6.01
N THR A 224 18.68 0.08 -6.00
CA THR A 224 19.48 0.30 -4.80
C THR A 224 20.51 1.40 -5.00
N VAL A 225 20.82 2.14 -3.93
CA VAL A 225 21.59 3.39 -4.02
C VAL A 225 23.09 3.18 -3.93
N LYS A 226 23.55 2.30 -3.04
CA LYS A 226 24.98 2.08 -2.82
C LYS A 226 25.48 1.02 -3.82
N GLN A 227 26.55 1.36 -4.53
CA GLN A 227 27.11 0.60 -5.64
C GLN A 227 28.65 0.62 -5.53
N ASP A 228 29.16 0.27 -4.35
CA ASP A 228 30.60 0.36 -4.07
C ASP A 228 31.39 -0.80 -4.71
N THR A 229 30.70 -1.88 -5.09
CA THR A 229 31.28 -3.05 -5.78
C THR A 229 30.56 -3.34 -7.10
N ASP A 230 31.22 -4.08 -7.99
CA ASP A 230 30.65 -4.50 -9.26
C ASP A 230 29.38 -5.37 -9.06
N GLU A 231 29.35 -6.19 -8.00
CA GLU A 231 28.16 -6.97 -7.65
C GLU A 231 27.01 -6.06 -7.19
N GLU A 232 27.28 -5.05 -6.37
CA GLU A 232 26.26 -4.08 -5.92
C GLU A 232 25.72 -3.25 -7.10
N LYS A 233 26.59 -2.86 -8.05
CA LYS A 233 26.19 -2.22 -9.31
C LYS A 233 25.28 -3.15 -10.12
N LYS A 234 25.69 -4.40 -10.33
CA LYS A 234 24.90 -5.40 -11.06
C LYS A 234 23.53 -5.65 -10.41
N LEU A 235 23.44 -5.67 -9.08
CA LEU A 235 22.15 -5.76 -8.38
C LEU A 235 21.27 -4.54 -8.65
N ALA A 236 21.82 -3.33 -8.58
CA ALA A 236 21.10 -2.11 -8.89
C ALA A 236 20.57 -2.13 -10.33
N ASP A 237 21.42 -2.46 -11.30
CA ASP A 237 21.09 -2.55 -12.72
C ASP A 237 20.02 -3.61 -12.99
N THR A 238 20.12 -4.78 -12.34
CA THR A 238 19.11 -5.86 -12.47
C THR A 238 17.74 -5.45 -11.93
N LEU A 239 17.70 -4.85 -10.73
CA LEU A 239 16.44 -4.39 -10.14
C LEU A 239 15.79 -3.29 -10.98
N MET A 240 16.62 -2.36 -11.46
CA MET A 240 16.23 -1.30 -12.37
C MET A 240 15.64 -1.94 -13.64
N TYR A 241 16.41 -2.72 -14.38
CA TYR A 241 16.00 -3.44 -15.59
C TYR A 241 14.64 -4.13 -15.47
N VAL A 242 14.46 -4.94 -14.42
CA VAL A 242 13.23 -5.69 -14.19
C VAL A 242 12.04 -4.76 -13.86
N SER A 243 12.26 -3.71 -13.07
CA SER A 243 11.20 -2.78 -12.67
C SER A 243 10.79 -1.77 -13.75
N LEU A 244 11.63 -1.59 -14.76
CA LEU A 244 11.42 -0.59 -15.82
C LEU A 244 10.74 -1.13 -17.07
N ARG A 245 10.54 -2.45 -17.19
CA ARG A 245 9.99 -3.07 -18.41
C ARG A 245 8.62 -2.52 -18.82
N ASN A 246 7.83 -1.98 -17.90
CA ASN A 246 6.51 -1.41 -18.18
C ASN A 246 6.50 0.11 -18.52
N ILE A 247 7.64 0.81 -18.47
CA ILE A 247 7.70 2.28 -18.65
C ILE A 247 7.63 2.72 -20.10
N TRP A 248 7.84 1.80 -21.01
CA TRP A 248 8.10 2.12 -22.40
C TRP A 248 6.86 2.59 -23.16
N ASN A 249 5.71 2.64 -22.47
CA ASN A 249 4.49 3.25 -22.95
C ASN A 249 4.25 4.67 -22.40
N THR A 250 5.21 5.27 -21.69
CA THR A 250 5.03 6.58 -21.05
C THR A 250 5.91 7.67 -21.70
N SER A 251 5.25 8.51 -22.52
CA SER A 251 5.59 9.92 -22.74
C SER A 251 6.93 10.24 -23.43
N GLY A 252 7.33 9.49 -24.47
CA GLY A 252 8.42 9.91 -25.35
C GLY A 252 9.81 9.91 -24.68
N PHE A 253 9.99 9.19 -23.58
CA PHE A 253 11.20 9.27 -22.76
C PHE A 253 12.44 8.70 -23.48
N ALA A 254 12.31 7.53 -24.11
CA ALA A 254 13.40 6.90 -24.86
C ALA A 254 13.78 7.77 -26.07
N GLU A 255 12.78 8.34 -26.72
CA GLU A 255 12.93 9.29 -27.82
C GLU A 255 13.72 10.53 -27.38
N ASN A 256 13.40 11.09 -26.21
CA ASN A 256 14.10 12.25 -25.67
C ASN A 256 15.49 11.93 -25.10
N ALA A 257 15.78 10.67 -24.77
CA ALA A 257 17.10 10.26 -24.27
C ALA A 257 18.13 10.16 -25.40
N ILE A 258 17.70 9.88 -26.62
CA ILE A 258 18.57 9.74 -27.80
C ILE A 258 18.90 11.11 -28.43
N ILE A 259 17.98 12.07 -28.36
CA ILE A 259 18.17 13.42 -28.89
C ILE A 259 18.92 14.31 -27.87
N ARG A 260 20.18 14.66 -28.17
CA ARG A 260 20.98 15.62 -27.37
C ARG A 260 21.10 16.95 -28.12
N ASP A 261 20.05 17.77 -28.08
CA ASP A 261 20.16 19.15 -28.57
C ASP A 261 20.78 20.06 -27.48
N LYS A 262 21.81 20.83 -27.84
CA LYS A 262 22.40 21.86 -26.97
C LYS A 262 21.44 22.99 -26.63
N GLU A 263 20.43 23.25 -27.48
CA GLU A 263 19.39 24.25 -27.19
C GLU A 263 18.28 23.73 -26.26
N LEU A 264 18.15 22.40 -26.10
CA LEU A 264 17.14 21.80 -25.22
C LEU A 264 17.56 21.70 -23.74
N ASP A 265 18.79 22.13 -23.40
CA ASP A 265 19.37 22.14 -22.04
C ASP A 265 18.95 20.91 -21.20
N THR A 266 19.05 19.73 -21.81
CA THR A 266 18.88 18.48 -21.10
C THR A 266 20.21 18.16 -20.42
N GLU A 267 20.44 18.77 -19.25
CA GLU A 267 21.37 18.23 -18.27
C GLU A 267 21.24 16.70 -18.29
N LYS A 268 22.39 15.99 -18.42
CA LYS A 268 22.50 14.52 -18.39
C LYS A 268 21.35 13.97 -17.57
N ASN A 269 20.36 13.35 -18.22
CA ASN A 269 19.23 12.84 -17.46
C ASN A 269 19.84 11.89 -16.44
N VAL A 270 19.51 12.05 -15.14
CA VAL A 270 20.02 11.17 -14.07
C VAL A 270 19.73 9.68 -14.36
N LEU A 271 18.85 9.43 -15.33
CA LEU A 271 18.48 8.13 -15.86
C LEU A 271 19.20 7.75 -17.18
N GLU A 272 19.97 8.59 -17.89
CA GLU A 272 20.74 8.15 -19.08
C GLU A 272 21.68 6.98 -18.74
N SER A 273 22.34 7.04 -17.58
CA SER A 273 23.25 5.99 -17.09
C SER A 273 22.55 4.70 -16.64
N CYS A 274 21.22 4.68 -16.57
CA CYS A 274 20.46 3.53 -16.07
C CYS A 274 19.87 2.66 -17.19
N PHE A 275 19.95 3.07 -18.46
CA PHE A 275 19.19 2.45 -19.55
C PHE A 275 19.97 2.39 -20.87
N VAL A 276 20.89 3.31 -21.10
CA VAL A 276 21.78 3.28 -22.25
C VAL A 276 23.05 2.56 -21.80
N SER A 277 23.35 1.40 -22.40
CA SER A 277 24.59 0.69 -22.11
C SER A 277 25.79 1.62 -22.34
N ASP A 278 26.88 1.45 -21.57
CA ASP A 278 28.08 2.31 -21.68
C ASP A 278 28.53 2.44 -23.16
N GLY A 279 28.40 1.35 -23.93
CA GLY A 279 28.74 1.32 -25.36
C GLY A 279 27.86 2.16 -26.29
N VAL A 280 26.59 2.40 -25.95
CA VAL A 280 25.71 3.28 -26.76
C VAL A 280 25.96 4.75 -26.42
N THR A 281 26.21 5.06 -25.14
CA THR A 281 26.55 6.43 -24.73
C THR A 281 27.86 6.91 -25.36
N ASP A 282 28.88 6.06 -25.36
CA ASP A 282 30.17 6.38 -25.98
C ASP A 282 30.03 6.63 -27.49
N ARG A 283 29.24 5.82 -28.20
CA ARG A 283 29.01 5.98 -29.64
C ARG A 283 28.16 7.19 -29.99
N MET A 284 27.20 7.52 -29.12
CA MET A 284 26.49 8.80 -29.22
C MET A 284 27.48 9.96 -29.10
N ASP A 285 28.34 9.95 -28.08
CA ASP A 285 29.36 10.99 -27.90
C ASP A 285 30.32 11.08 -29.08
N GLU A 286 30.73 9.94 -29.67
CA GLU A 286 31.53 9.91 -30.90
C GLU A 286 30.80 10.51 -32.11
N LEU A 287 29.50 10.22 -32.28
CA LEU A 287 28.68 10.75 -33.37
C LEU A 287 28.53 12.27 -33.25
N TYR A 288 28.23 12.78 -32.04
CA TYR A 288 28.14 14.21 -31.77
C TYR A 288 29.50 14.91 -31.88
N ALA A 289 30.59 14.28 -31.43
CA ALA A 289 31.94 14.83 -31.56
C ALA A 289 32.40 14.95 -33.03
N ALA A 290 31.90 14.09 -33.92
CA ALA A 290 32.12 14.17 -35.36
C ALA A 290 31.30 15.28 -36.06
N GLY A 291 30.44 15.99 -35.33
CA GLY A 291 29.65 17.13 -35.84
C GLY A 291 28.27 16.75 -36.38
N TYR A 292 27.88 15.48 -36.24
CA TYR A 292 26.55 15.00 -36.60
C TYR A 292 25.52 15.34 -35.53
N ARG A 293 24.27 15.53 -35.95
CA ARG A 293 23.16 15.82 -35.03
C ARG A 293 22.05 14.81 -35.21
N VAL A 294 21.62 14.18 -34.13
CA VAL A 294 20.40 13.37 -34.12
C VAL A 294 19.21 14.33 -34.02
N THR A 295 18.33 14.33 -35.00
CA THR A 295 17.19 15.25 -35.09
C THR A 295 15.87 14.62 -34.71
N GLU A 296 15.75 13.30 -34.84
CA GLU A 296 14.54 12.57 -34.53
C GLU A 296 14.86 11.14 -34.09
N SER A 297 14.04 10.62 -33.17
CA SER A 297 14.00 9.20 -32.86
C SER A 297 12.57 8.77 -32.58
N VAL A 298 12.13 7.67 -33.20
CA VAL A 298 10.77 7.15 -33.11
C VAL A 298 10.81 5.70 -32.67
N PHE A 299 10.01 5.35 -31.67
CA PHE A 299 9.88 3.99 -31.15
C PHE A 299 8.48 3.45 -31.45
N SER A 300 8.40 2.18 -31.84
CA SER A 300 7.13 1.46 -31.86
C SER A 300 6.62 1.22 -30.44
N ARG A 301 5.41 0.67 -30.33
CA ARG A 301 5.04 -0.07 -29.11
C ARG A 301 5.97 -1.26 -28.91
N GLU A 302 6.07 -1.72 -27.67
CA GLU A 302 6.78 -2.94 -27.33
C GLU A 302 6.21 -4.13 -28.10
N GLU A 303 7.09 -4.93 -28.69
CA GLU A 303 6.75 -6.19 -29.35
C GLU A 303 7.50 -7.35 -28.68
N PHE A 304 6.88 -8.53 -28.61
CA PHE A 304 7.52 -9.73 -28.04
C PHE A 304 8.06 -10.63 -29.16
N ASP A 305 9.36 -10.91 -29.11
CA ASP A 305 10.01 -11.89 -29.97
C ASP A 305 9.92 -13.28 -29.30
N THR A 306 9.08 -14.14 -29.87
CA THR A 306 8.86 -15.50 -29.38
C THR A 306 10.09 -16.39 -29.56
N ALA A 307 10.97 -16.10 -30.50
CA ALA A 307 12.17 -16.91 -30.76
C ALA A 307 13.27 -16.62 -29.73
N SER A 308 13.47 -15.35 -29.35
CA SER A 308 14.43 -14.95 -28.32
C SER A 308 13.84 -14.89 -26.91
N ALA A 309 12.53 -15.09 -26.77
CA ALA A 309 11.77 -14.90 -25.53
C ALA A 309 12.12 -13.56 -24.85
N GLY A 310 12.05 -12.48 -25.64
CA GLY A 310 12.45 -11.15 -25.21
C GLY A 310 11.64 -10.06 -25.91
N PHE A 311 11.50 -8.92 -25.26
CA PHE A 311 10.84 -7.75 -25.83
C PHE A 311 11.80 -6.93 -26.67
N PHE A 312 11.28 -6.29 -27.71
CA PHE A 312 12.02 -5.39 -28.57
C PHE A 312 11.14 -4.24 -29.07
N TYR A 313 11.81 -3.22 -29.59
CA TYR A 313 11.22 -2.04 -30.19
C TYR A 313 11.72 -1.92 -31.61
N LYS A 314 10.83 -1.57 -32.53
CA LYS A 314 11.25 -1.06 -33.83
C LYS A 314 11.60 0.41 -33.63
N VAL A 315 12.84 0.76 -33.92
CA VAL A 315 13.38 2.09 -33.67
C VAL A 315 13.84 2.69 -35.00
N SER A 316 13.47 3.93 -35.22
CA SER A 316 13.99 4.77 -36.31
C SER A 316 14.75 5.95 -35.71
N VAL A 317 16.02 6.14 -36.09
CA VAL A 317 16.86 7.27 -35.63
C VAL A 317 17.31 8.06 -36.85
N THR A 318 17.00 9.35 -36.88
CA THR A 318 17.40 10.28 -37.94
C THR A 318 18.56 11.13 -37.45
N ALA A 319 19.67 11.12 -38.19
CA ALA A 319 20.78 12.03 -37.95
C ALA A 319 21.18 12.78 -39.23
N GLU A 320 21.75 13.97 -39.04
CA GLU A 320 22.00 14.93 -40.11
C GLU A 320 23.42 15.51 -40.00
N ASP A 321 23.98 15.84 -41.17
CA ASP A 321 25.20 16.64 -41.33
C ASP A 321 24.90 17.93 -42.12
N ASP A 322 25.94 18.65 -42.53
CA ASP A 322 25.79 19.88 -43.32
C ASP A 322 25.34 19.64 -44.77
N LYS A 323 25.30 18.38 -45.22
CA LYS A 323 25.07 17.98 -46.61
C LYS A 323 23.76 17.20 -46.80
N GLY A 324 23.30 16.49 -45.77
CA GLY A 324 22.11 15.67 -45.86
C GLY A 324 21.80 14.91 -44.57
N SER A 325 21.00 13.86 -44.68
CA SER A 325 20.51 13.07 -43.54
C SER A 325 20.65 11.58 -43.77
N ALA A 326 20.62 10.81 -42.69
CA ALA A 326 20.54 9.36 -42.70
C ALA A 326 19.59 8.87 -41.61
N VAL A 327 18.83 7.81 -41.94
CA VAL A 327 17.85 7.19 -41.06
C VAL A 327 18.24 5.75 -40.80
N LEU A 328 18.58 5.43 -39.55
CA LEU A 328 18.75 4.06 -39.06
C LEU A 328 17.39 3.47 -38.70
N ASN A 329 17.04 2.32 -39.25
CA ASN A 329 15.95 1.48 -38.78
C ASN A 329 16.52 0.21 -38.15
N THR A 330 16.15 -0.12 -36.92
CA THR A 330 16.62 -1.33 -36.25
C THR A 330 15.60 -1.91 -35.28
N ARG A 331 15.89 -3.13 -34.80
CA ARG A 331 15.26 -3.70 -33.63
C ARG A 331 16.16 -3.48 -32.43
N LEU A 332 15.63 -2.80 -31.42
CA LEU A 332 16.32 -2.53 -30.18
C LEU A 332 15.79 -3.46 -29.10
N TYR A 333 16.68 -4.26 -28.52
CA TYR A 333 16.41 -5.18 -27.44
C TYR A 333 16.94 -4.58 -26.14
N PHE A 334 16.50 -5.14 -25.01
CA PHE A 334 16.88 -4.67 -23.69
C PHE A 334 17.20 -5.84 -22.79
N ASP A 335 18.38 -5.81 -22.19
CA ASP A 335 18.79 -6.73 -21.14
C ASP A 335 19.32 -6.00 -19.91
N GLU A 336 19.83 -6.77 -18.94
CA GLU A 336 20.41 -6.25 -17.70
C GLU A 336 21.58 -5.27 -17.91
N ASN A 337 22.14 -5.17 -19.12
CA ASN A 337 23.22 -4.25 -19.48
C ASN A 337 22.73 -3.03 -20.27
N GLY A 338 21.43 -2.93 -20.57
CA GLY A 338 20.81 -1.80 -21.26
C GLY A 338 20.36 -2.12 -22.69
N PHE A 339 20.20 -1.07 -23.49
CA PHE A 339 19.84 -1.18 -24.89
C PHE A 339 20.95 -1.80 -25.75
N TYR A 340 20.56 -2.73 -26.62
CA TYR A 340 21.44 -3.29 -27.64
C TYR A 340 20.68 -3.64 -28.91
N SER A 341 21.37 -3.60 -30.05
CA SER A 341 20.90 -4.20 -31.30
C SER A 341 21.58 -5.56 -31.50
N PRO A 342 20.86 -6.64 -31.82
CA PRO A 342 21.40 -7.99 -31.74
C PRO A 342 22.31 -8.37 -32.92
N ALA A 343 22.29 -7.63 -34.04
CA ALA A 343 23.19 -7.82 -35.18
C ALA A 343 22.99 -6.77 -36.29
N GLU A 344 24.05 -6.45 -37.04
CA GLU A 344 24.01 -5.55 -38.22
C GLU A 344 22.92 -5.93 -39.25
N GLU A 345 22.60 -7.21 -39.37
CA GLU A 345 21.58 -7.73 -40.28
C GLU A 345 20.14 -7.28 -39.93
N ASN A 346 19.92 -6.79 -38.72
CA ASN A 346 18.66 -6.18 -38.29
C ASN A 346 18.69 -4.64 -38.37
N CYS A 347 19.81 -4.05 -38.78
CA CYS A 347 19.96 -2.63 -39.01
C CYS A 347 19.81 -2.33 -40.52
N THR A 348 19.12 -1.25 -40.84
CA THR A 348 19.03 -0.72 -42.21
C THR A 348 19.16 0.78 -42.16
N VAL A 349 20.22 1.33 -42.76
CA VAL A 349 20.41 2.77 -42.89
C VAL A 349 20.00 3.24 -44.29
N ILE A 350 19.22 4.31 -44.34
CA ILE A 350 18.83 4.99 -45.58
C ILE A 350 19.43 6.40 -45.54
N ALA A 351 20.38 6.68 -46.44
CA ALA A 351 21.07 7.96 -46.54
C ALA A 351 20.57 8.80 -47.72
N ASP A 352 20.42 10.11 -47.49
CA ASP A 352 20.11 11.11 -48.51
C ASP A 352 21.08 12.30 -48.41
N GLY A 353 22.05 12.35 -49.32
CA GLY A 353 22.99 13.47 -49.45
C GLY A 353 24.11 13.57 -48.40
N CYS A 354 24.09 12.77 -47.33
CA CYS A 354 25.11 12.80 -46.27
C CYS A 354 26.40 12.04 -46.62
N GLY A 355 27.44 12.23 -45.80
CA GLY A 355 28.69 11.47 -45.93
C GLY A 355 28.58 10.00 -45.52
N LYS A 356 29.42 9.12 -46.11
CA LYS A 356 29.50 7.69 -45.75
C LYS A 356 29.88 7.43 -44.29
N ASP A 357 30.61 8.36 -43.66
CA ASP A 357 30.98 8.28 -42.25
C ASP A 357 29.75 8.33 -41.33
N LEU A 358 28.72 9.11 -41.69
CA LEU A 358 27.46 9.15 -40.95
C LEU A 358 26.70 7.82 -41.06
N GLU A 359 26.67 7.22 -42.25
CA GLU A 359 26.04 5.93 -42.51
C GLU A 359 26.69 4.82 -41.66
N GLU A 360 28.02 4.76 -41.63
CA GLU A 360 28.79 3.77 -40.85
C GLU A 360 28.59 3.97 -39.35
N LYS A 361 28.65 5.21 -38.85
CA LYS A 361 28.41 5.50 -37.42
C LYS A 361 26.98 5.17 -36.99
N LEU A 362 25.98 5.42 -37.84
CA LEU A 362 24.59 5.06 -37.55
C LEU A 362 24.36 3.55 -37.56
N MET A 363 24.97 2.79 -38.47
CA MET A 363 24.85 1.33 -38.48
C MET A 363 25.28 0.69 -37.14
N HIS A 364 26.24 1.33 -36.48
CA HIS A 364 26.79 0.90 -35.20
C HIS A 364 26.20 1.67 -34.00
N PHE A 365 25.15 2.47 -34.16
CA PHE A 365 24.70 3.38 -33.10
C PHE A 365 24.31 2.66 -31.79
N PHE A 366 23.75 1.46 -31.88
CA PHE A 366 23.24 0.68 -30.73
C PHE A 366 24.05 -0.57 -30.35
N GLY A 367 25.28 -0.74 -30.87
CA GLY A 367 26.11 -1.94 -30.60
C GLY A 367 26.61 -2.64 -31.85
#